data_AF-A0A7K1NQV1-F1
#
_entry.id   AF-A0A7K1NQV1-F1
#
_cell.length_a   1.000
_cell.length_b   1.000
_cell.length_c   1.000
_cell.angle_alpha   90.00
_cell.angle_beta   90.00
_cell.angle_gamma   90.00
#
_symmetry.space_group_name_H-M   'P 1'
#
loop_
_entity.id
_entity.type
_entity.pdbx_description
1 polymer ?
#
loop_
_entity_poly.entity_id
_entity_poly.type
_entity_poly.pdbx_seq_one_letter_code
_entity_poly.pdbx_strand_id
1 'polypeptide(L)'
;MGRHRALAALWALVGAALALVLWAQLAPKGDAVPLSLNNAGPDGARAVTQILGRHGVKVHGVGNFEAAMAALEAGTSPTLLLYDRSGFLDEPRLQELAASAERVVLVSPRLQTLAALSGSIRQAGVVPDASSALDPGCSLPDAEAAGPVSGESGFIYDGGTSCYRPAGSAAGVLAVEGHGRLTVLGSTGILNNGRLDDLGHAALAIRTLGTSPDLVWYLPTIEDLETGASPQTLDELAPDWVRFLGPWLALVAAAAIAWRGRRLGPLVFEPLPVVVKAVETAEGRARLYHDSRAVDQARDNLRAGTLVRLSGHLRVGAAATADQVVNAAARHLGQPARQIHELVNEHPRTEARLVAWSRELDNLEKEVKRR
;
A
#
# COMPACT_ATOMS: atom_id res chain seq x y z
N MET A 1 17.97 -53.11 -4.98
CA MET A 1 18.26 -52.17 -6.09
C MET A 1 17.04 -51.36 -6.59
N GLY A 2 15.80 -51.87 -6.54
CA GLY A 2 14.62 -51.16 -7.08
C GLY A 2 14.17 -49.89 -6.32
N ARG A 3 14.23 -49.89 -4.98
CA ARG A 3 13.78 -48.75 -4.15
C ARG A 3 14.59 -47.46 -4.37
N HIS A 4 15.91 -47.58 -4.55
CA HIS A 4 16.77 -46.41 -4.79
C HIS A 4 16.55 -45.80 -6.18
N ARG A 5 16.22 -46.61 -7.19
CA ARG A 5 15.87 -46.14 -8.54
C ARG A 5 14.51 -45.43 -8.56
N ALA A 6 13.53 -45.95 -7.83
CA ALA A 6 12.22 -45.30 -7.70
C ALA A 6 12.31 -43.94 -6.97
N LEU A 7 13.11 -43.86 -5.90
CA LEU A 7 13.36 -42.60 -5.20
C LEU A 7 14.12 -41.59 -6.07
N ALA A 8 15.13 -42.02 -6.83
CA ALA A 8 15.86 -41.15 -7.74
C ALA A 8 14.96 -40.61 -8.87
N ALA A 9 14.08 -41.45 -9.44
CA ALA A 9 13.12 -41.02 -10.45
C ALA A 9 12.10 -40.01 -9.90
N LEU A 10 11.62 -40.22 -8.66
CA LEU A 10 10.73 -39.29 -7.98
C LEU A 10 11.41 -37.92 -7.76
N TRP A 11 12.64 -37.92 -7.24
CA TRP A 11 13.40 -36.68 -7.03
C TRP A 11 13.71 -35.95 -8.35
N ALA A 12 14.00 -36.67 -9.43
CA ALA A 12 14.18 -36.07 -10.74
C ALA A 12 12.89 -35.43 -11.27
N LEU A 13 11.73 -36.09 -11.09
CA LEU A 13 10.43 -35.55 -11.45
C LEU A 13 10.08 -34.29 -10.65
N VAL A 14 10.30 -34.31 -9.34
CA VAL A 14 10.09 -33.15 -8.46
C VAL A 14 11.04 -32.02 -8.84
N GLY A 15 12.31 -32.31 -9.11
CA GLY A 15 13.29 -31.33 -9.56
C GLY A 15 12.92 -30.70 -10.90
N ALA A 16 12.46 -31.50 -11.86
CA ALA A 16 11.98 -31.02 -13.15
C ALA A 16 10.73 -30.15 -13.01
N ALA A 17 9.75 -30.58 -12.19
CA ALA A 17 8.55 -29.80 -11.92
C ALA A 17 8.88 -28.47 -11.23
N LEU A 18 9.77 -28.48 -10.24
CA LEU A 18 10.23 -27.28 -9.55
C LEU A 18 10.97 -26.34 -10.50
N ALA A 19 11.86 -26.88 -11.35
CA ALA A 19 12.56 -26.11 -12.37
C ALA A 19 11.58 -25.48 -13.37
N LEU A 20 10.53 -26.20 -13.76
CA LEU A 20 9.50 -25.70 -14.67
C LEU A 20 8.66 -24.58 -14.04
N VAL A 21 8.31 -24.71 -12.75
CA VAL A 21 7.60 -23.67 -11.99
C VAL A 21 8.49 -22.44 -11.81
N LEU A 22 9.74 -22.63 -11.41
CA LEU A 22 10.70 -21.53 -11.28
C LEU A 22 10.92 -20.84 -12.63
N TRP A 23 11.10 -21.60 -13.71
CA TRP A 23 11.24 -21.05 -15.06
C TRP A 23 9.99 -20.28 -15.50
N ALA A 24 8.78 -20.77 -15.23
CA ALA A 24 7.54 -20.04 -15.52
C ALA A 24 7.37 -18.75 -14.69
N GLN A 25 7.94 -18.70 -13.48
CA GLN A 25 7.91 -17.50 -12.64
C GLN A 25 9.01 -16.49 -13.01
N LEU A 26 10.18 -16.96 -13.44
CA LEU A 26 11.33 -16.14 -13.83
C LEU A 26 11.36 -15.80 -15.33
N ALA A 27 10.55 -16.46 -16.17
CA ALA A 27 10.39 -16.09 -17.57
C ALA A 27 9.98 -14.62 -17.64
N PRO A 28 10.55 -13.81 -18.56
CA PRO A 28 10.13 -12.44 -18.77
C PRO A 28 8.64 -12.43 -19.10
N LYS A 29 7.82 -12.17 -18.09
CA LYS A 29 6.44 -11.81 -18.30
C LYS A 29 6.54 -10.43 -18.93
N GLY A 30 6.02 -10.28 -20.14
CA GLY A 30 5.87 -8.96 -20.74
C GLY A 30 5.10 -8.05 -19.79
N ASP A 31 5.03 -6.76 -20.11
CA ASP A 31 4.26 -5.84 -19.27
C ASP A 31 2.77 -6.23 -19.20
N ALA A 32 2.06 -5.67 -18.23
CA ALA A 32 0.61 -5.82 -18.08
C ALA A 32 -0.16 -4.61 -18.59
N VAL A 33 0.48 -3.75 -19.40
CA VAL A 33 -0.13 -2.51 -19.88
C VAL A 33 -1.16 -2.84 -20.94
N PRO A 34 -2.42 -2.36 -20.83
CA PRO A 34 -3.43 -2.58 -21.85
C PRO A 34 -2.95 -2.05 -23.20
N LEU A 35 -3.20 -2.83 -24.25
CA LEU A 35 -2.76 -2.59 -25.63
C LEU A 35 -1.24 -2.49 -25.84
N SER A 36 -0.41 -2.90 -24.88
CA SER A 36 1.03 -3.00 -25.13
C SER A 36 1.36 -4.14 -26.09
N LEU A 37 2.36 -3.89 -26.93
CA LEU A 37 2.98 -4.88 -27.83
C LEU A 37 3.64 -6.04 -27.08
N ASN A 38 4.11 -5.78 -25.85
CA ASN A 38 4.79 -6.78 -25.02
C ASN A 38 3.81 -7.55 -24.14
N ASN A 39 2.59 -7.04 -23.96
CA ASN A 39 1.57 -7.68 -23.14
C ASN A 39 0.93 -8.87 -23.88
N ALA A 40 1.21 -10.05 -23.33
CA ALA A 40 0.69 -11.35 -23.76
C ALA A 40 -0.74 -11.65 -23.28
N GLY A 41 -1.20 -10.94 -22.26
CA GLY A 41 -2.47 -11.19 -21.59
C GLY A 41 -3.66 -10.72 -22.42
N PRO A 42 -4.90 -11.00 -21.98
CA PRO A 42 -6.12 -10.69 -22.73
C PRO A 42 -6.24 -9.21 -23.15
N ASP A 43 -5.80 -8.29 -22.29
CA ASP A 43 -5.89 -6.84 -22.55
C ASP A 43 -4.73 -6.29 -23.40
N GLY A 44 -3.70 -7.09 -23.69
CA GLY A 44 -2.54 -6.66 -24.50
C GLY A 44 -2.82 -6.66 -26.01
N ALA A 45 -1.88 -6.16 -26.81
CA ALA A 45 -1.99 -6.11 -28.29
C ALA A 45 -0.89 -6.91 -29.02
N ARG A 46 -0.21 -7.82 -28.33
CA ARG A 46 0.86 -8.63 -28.92
C ARG A 46 0.38 -9.47 -30.13
N ALA A 47 -0.85 -9.98 -30.10
CA ALA A 47 -1.39 -10.80 -31.18
C ALA A 47 -1.55 -10.00 -32.48
N VAL A 48 -2.27 -8.88 -32.44
CA VAL A 48 -2.50 -8.05 -33.64
C VAL A 48 -1.20 -7.52 -34.22
N THR A 49 -0.23 -7.17 -33.38
CA THR A 49 1.04 -6.60 -33.83
C THR A 49 1.98 -7.62 -34.44
N GLN A 50 1.96 -8.87 -33.94
CA GLN A 50 2.63 -9.99 -34.61
C GLN A 50 2.00 -10.30 -35.97
N ILE A 51 0.67 -10.20 -36.09
CA ILE A 51 -0.03 -10.40 -37.37
C ILE A 51 0.33 -9.28 -38.36
N LEU A 52 0.26 -8.02 -37.95
CA LEU A 52 0.69 -6.87 -38.75
C LEU A 52 2.14 -7.02 -39.24
N GLY A 53 3.05 -7.46 -38.36
CA GLY A 53 4.45 -7.76 -38.71
C GLY A 53 4.58 -8.83 -39.78
N ARG A 54 3.78 -9.91 -39.73
CA ARG A 54 3.74 -10.94 -40.77
C ARG A 54 3.18 -10.42 -42.10
N HIS A 55 2.36 -9.38 -42.07
CA HIS A 55 1.85 -8.68 -43.24
C HIS A 55 2.77 -7.56 -43.74
N GLY A 56 4.00 -7.45 -43.21
CA GLY A 56 5.01 -6.53 -43.69
C GLY A 56 4.99 -5.14 -43.07
N VAL A 57 4.16 -4.92 -42.04
CA VAL A 57 4.08 -3.66 -41.29
C VAL A 57 5.15 -3.65 -40.20
N LYS A 58 6.00 -2.62 -40.19
CA LYS A 58 6.97 -2.38 -39.12
C LYS A 58 6.28 -1.64 -37.99
N VAL A 59 6.10 -2.33 -36.86
CA VAL A 59 5.45 -1.76 -35.67
C VAL A 59 6.49 -1.21 -34.71
N HIS A 60 6.44 0.09 -34.44
CA HIS A 60 7.33 0.81 -33.54
C HIS A 60 6.61 1.12 -32.23
N GLY A 61 6.88 0.33 -31.19
CA GLY A 61 6.38 0.62 -29.84
C GLY A 61 7.16 1.76 -29.20
N VAL A 62 6.46 2.85 -28.85
CA VAL A 62 7.06 4.04 -28.24
C VAL A 62 6.34 4.35 -26.93
N GLY A 63 7.11 4.71 -25.91
CA GLY A 63 6.62 4.92 -24.53
C GLY A 63 6.59 6.37 -24.07
N ASN A 64 7.05 7.30 -24.91
CA ASN A 64 7.02 8.74 -24.63
C ASN A 64 6.92 9.56 -25.93
N PHE A 65 6.64 10.84 -25.77
CA PHE A 65 6.35 11.80 -26.83
C PHE A 65 7.54 12.01 -27.76
N GLU A 66 8.74 12.19 -27.21
CA GLU A 66 9.95 12.41 -28.01
C GLU A 66 10.27 11.21 -28.91
N ALA A 67 10.15 9.99 -28.36
CA ALA A 67 10.34 8.76 -29.12
C ALA A 67 9.26 8.59 -30.20
N ALA A 68 8.02 8.97 -29.91
CA ALA A 68 6.93 8.93 -30.88
C ALA A 68 7.19 9.89 -32.05
N MET A 69 7.58 11.13 -31.77
CA MET A 69 7.94 12.12 -32.79
C MET A 69 9.13 11.66 -33.64
N ALA A 70 10.21 11.18 -33.01
CA ALA A 70 11.37 10.66 -33.74
C ALA A 70 11.01 9.47 -34.65
N ALA A 71 10.12 8.59 -34.21
CA ALA A 71 9.65 7.46 -35.02
C ALA A 71 8.76 7.91 -36.20
N LEU A 72 7.93 8.94 -36.01
CA LEU A 72 7.12 9.53 -37.08
C LEU A 72 8.01 10.22 -38.12
N GLU A 73 8.96 11.04 -37.70
CA GLU A 73 9.86 11.77 -38.60
C GLU A 73 10.79 10.84 -39.41
N ALA A 74 11.15 9.67 -38.84
CA ALA A 74 11.96 8.67 -39.55
C ALA A 74 11.17 7.88 -40.60
N GLY A 75 9.84 7.85 -40.50
CA GLY A 75 8.94 7.16 -41.42
C GLY A 75 8.69 7.95 -42.70
N THR A 76 8.48 7.26 -43.83
CA THR A 76 8.17 7.94 -45.11
C THR A 76 6.69 8.36 -45.20
N SER A 77 5.81 7.62 -44.51
CA SER A 77 4.34 7.75 -44.52
C SER A 77 3.71 7.04 -43.30
N PRO A 78 4.11 7.38 -42.07
CA PRO A 78 3.76 6.58 -40.90
C PRO A 78 2.29 6.74 -40.52
N THR A 79 1.69 5.63 -40.09
CA THR A 79 0.41 5.66 -39.35
C THR A 79 0.73 5.75 -37.86
N LEU A 80 0.07 6.67 -37.15
CA LEU A 80 0.12 6.77 -35.69
C LEU A 80 -1.11 6.08 -35.10
N LEU A 81 -0.90 5.05 -34.27
CA LEU A 81 -1.92 4.59 -33.34
C LEU A 81 -1.68 5.27 -31.98
N LEU A 82 -2.72 5.93 -31.47
CA LEU A 82 -2.69 6.60 -30.17
C LEU A 82 -3.76 6.03 -29.24
N TYR A 83 -3.31 5.53 -28.09
CA TYR A 83 -4.18 5.10 -27.00
C TYR A 83 -3.84 5.81 -25.70
N ASP A 84 -4.45 6.98 -25.48
CA ASP A 84 -4.30 7.75 -24.25
C ASP A 84 -5.52 7.58 -23.34
N ARG A 85 -5.55 6.46 -22.60
CA ARG A 85 -6.62 6.21 -21.63
C ARG A 85 -6.63 7.24 -20.52
N SER A 86 -5.50 7.85 -20.16
CA SER A 86 -5.36 8.67 -18.96
C SER A 86 -5.45 10.17 -19.22
N GLY A 87 -5.28 10.62 -20.47
CA GLY A 87 -5.21 12.03 -20.84
C GLY A 87 -3.87 12.65 -20.46
N PHE A 88 -2.76 11.95 -20.73
CA PHE A 88 -1.41 12.45 -20.45
C PHE A 88 -0.97 13.54 -21.44
N LEU A 89 -1.50 13.53 -22.66
CA LEU A 89 -1.15 14.51 -23.70
C LEU A 89 -2.09 15.71 -23.69
N ASP A 90 -1.50 16.89 -23.79
CA ASP A 90 -2.20 18.16 -23.99
C ASP A 90 -2.44 18.45 -25.49
N GLU A 91 -3.26 19.46 -25.76
CA GLU A 91 -3.69 19.80 -27.12
C GLU A 91 -2.53 20.11 -28.09
N PRO A 92 -1.50 20.91 -27.73
CA PRO A 92 -0.36 21.18 -28.60
C PRO A 92 0.38 19.91 -29.03
N ARG A 93 0.69 19.00 -28.09
CA ARG A 93 1.37 17.73 -28.38
C ARG A 93 0.54 16.82 -29.28
N LEU A 94 -0.76 16.75 -29.02
CA LEU A 94 -1.68 15.99 -29.87
C LEU A 94 -1.65 16.52 -31.31
N GLN A 95 -1.73 17.84 -31.50
CA GLN A 95 -1.68 18.46 -32.82
C GLN A 95 -0.35 18.24 -33.54
N GLU A 96 0.76 18.29 -32.81
CA GLU A 96 2.11 18.04 -33.34
C GLU A 96 2.27 16.60 -33.84
N LEU A 97 1.79 15.62 -33.07
CA LEU A 97 1.76 14.21 -33.47
C LEU A 97 0.90 14.00 -34.73
N ALA A 98 -0.28 14.60 -34.78
CA ALA A 98 -1.20 14.48 -35.90
C ALA A 98 -0.72 15.20 -37.18
N ALA A 99 0.09 16.25 -37.02
CA ALA A 99 0.74 16.93 -38.13
C ALA A 99 1.87 16.09 -38.75
N SER A 100 2.57 15.32 -37.92
CA SER A 100 3.72 14.49 -38.30
C SER A 100 3.35 13.11 -38.84
N ALA A 101 2.12 12.65 -38.59
CA ALA A 101 1.59 11.40 -39.11
C ALA A 101 0.78 11.60 -40.40
N GLU A 102 0.87 10.66 -41.35
CA GLU A 102 0.00 10.66 -42.52
C GLU A 102 -1.44 10.27 -42.15
N ARG A 103 -1.56 9.32 -41.21
CA ARG A 103 -2.82 8.81 -40.68
C ARG A 103 -2.74 8.68 -39.18
N VAL A 104 -3.84 8.99 -38.51
CA VAL A 104 -3.98 8.88 -37.05
C VAL A 104 -5.15 7.95 -36.74
N VAL A 105 -4.88 6.93 -35.94
CA VAL A 105 -5.87 5.98 -35.42
C VAL A 105 -5.98 6.17 -33.92
N LEU A 106 -7.10 6.73 -33.47
CA LEU A 106 -7.40 6.93 -32.07
C LEU A 106 -8.19 5.75 -31.52
N VAL A 107 -7.74 5.19 -30.39
CA VAL A 107 -8.42 4.08 -29.74
C VAL A 107 -9.14 4.59 -28.48
N SER A 108 -10.45 4.41 -28.42
CA SER A 108 -11.37 4.87 -27.38
C SER A 108 -11.00 6.26 -26.82
N PRO A 109 -10.80 7.28 -27.67
CA PRO A 109 -10.28 8.56 -27.23
C PRO A 109 -11.24 9.28 -26.29
N ARG A 110 -10.66 10.06 -25.38
CA ARG A 110 -11.40 10.97 -24.50
C ARG A 110 -11.85 12.21 -25.26
N LEU A 111 -12.79 12.95 -24.66
CA LEU A 111 -13.32 14.19 -25.22
C LEU A 111 -12.22 15.22 -25.55
N GLN A 112 -11.22 15.39 -24.69
CA GLN A 112 -10.13 16.34 -24.88
C GLN A 112 -9.24 15.95 -26.08
N THR A 113 -8.87 14.67 -26.18
CA THR A 113 -8.11 14.14 -27.31
C THR A 113 -8.86 14.33 -28.64
N LEU A 114 -10.18 14.06 -28.63
CA LEU A 114 -11.01 14.29 -29.81
C LEU A 114 -11.16 15.76 -30.16
N ALA A 115 -11.38 16.63 -29.18
CA ALA A 115 -11.53 18.07 -29.42
C ALA A 115 -10.27 18.69 -30.03
N ALA A 116 -9.08 18.17 -29.66
CA ALA A 116 -7.80 18.63 -30.20
C ALA A 116 -7.56 18.17 -31.65
N LEU A 117 -8.08 17.01 -32.05
CA LEU A 117 -7.70 16.33 -33.29
C LEU A 117 -8.79 16.26 -34.37
N SER A 118 -10.05 16.41 -33.99
CA SER A 118 -11.21 16.23 -34.85
C SER A 118 -12.08 17.48 -34.89
N GLY A 119 -12.49 17.87 -36.11
CA GLY A 119 -13.43 18.97 -36.32
C GLY A 119 -14.90 18.52 -36.37
N SER A 120 -15.15 17.24 -36.70
CA SER A 120 -16.50 16.73 -36.95
C SER A 120 -16.93 15.55 -36.08
N ILE A 121 -15.99 14.72 -35.60
CA ILE A 121 -16.26 13.56 -34.76
C ILE A 121 -16.46 13.96 -33.29
N ARG A 122 -17.54 13.49 -32.67
CA ARG A 122 -17.87 13.67 -31.26
C ARG A 122 -18.28 12.36 -30.60
N GLN A 123 -17.94 12.20 -29.32
CA GLN A 123 -18.41 11.05 -28.54
C GLN A 123 -19.90 11.17 -28.27
N ALA A 124 -20.66 10.14 -28.64
CA ALA A 124 -22.13 10.14 -28.59
C ALA A 124 -22.70 9.14 -27.57
N GLY A 125 -21.84 8.38 -26.89
CA GLY A 125 -22.24 7.48 -25.81
C GLY A 125 -21.48 6.15 -25.83
N VAL A 126 -22.16 5.10 -25.38
CA VAL A 126 -21.69 3.71 -25.35
C VAL A 126 -22.61 2.82 -26.17
N VAL A 127 -22.10 1.68 -26.63
CA VAL A 127 -22.92 0.65 -27.25
C VAL A 127 -23.84 0.03 -26.19
N PRO A 128 -25.16 -0.08 -26.41
CA PRO A 128 -26.06 -0.75 -25.47
C PRO A 128 -25.77 -2.26 -25.38
N ASP A 129 -25.89 -2.83 -24.18
CA ASP A 129 -25.62 -4.27 -23.92
C ASP A 129 -26.41 -5.24 -24.81
N ALA A 130 -27.59 -4.81 -25.29
CA ALA A 130 -28.43 -5.60 -26.19
C ALA A 130 -27.86 -5.75 -27.62
N SER A 131 -26.81 -4.99 -27.97
CA SER A 131 -26.20 -4.97 -29.32
C SER A 131 -24.87 -5.74 -29.32
N SER A 132 -24.94 -7.07 -29.29
CA SER A 132 -23.75 -7.93 -29.20
C SER A 132 -22.94 -7.99 -30.51
N ALA A 133 -23.61 -7.88 -31.66
CA ALA A 133 -22.99 -7.86 -32.99
C ALA A 133 -23.50 -6.65 -33.78
N LEU A 134 -22.58 -5.95 -34.44
CA LEU A 134 -22.83 -4.73 -35.21
C LEU A 134 -22.37 -4.95 -36.64
N ASP A 135 -23.27 -4.74 -37.60
CA ASP A 135 -22.92 -4.74 -39.03
C ASP A 135 -22.22 -3.43 -39.42
N PRO A 136 -21.36 -3.42 -40.46
CA PRO A 136 -20.64 -2.23 -40.91
C PRO A 136 -21.56 -1.02 -41.14
N GLY A 137 -22.69 -1.23 -41.83
CA GLY A 137 -23.74 -0.22 -42.01
C GLY A 137 -23.28 1.05 -42.74
N CYS A 138 -22.13 1.03 -43.43
CA CYS A 138 -21.51 2.16 -44.12
C CYS A 138 -20.75 1.66 -45.37
N SER A 139 -20.33 2.57 -46.24
CA SER A 139 -19.62 2.26 -47.49
C SER A 139 -18.08 2.32 -47.37
N LEU A 140 -17.52 2.16 -46.17
CA LEU A 140 -16.07 2.11 -45.99
C LEU A 140 -15.56 0.73 -46.38
N PRO A 141 -14.64 0.61 -47.37
CA PRO A 141 -14.16 -0.68 -47.85
C PRO A 141 -13.58 -1.56 -46.74
N ASP A 142 -12.92 -0.96 -45.75
CA ASP A 142 -12.29 -1.69 -44.65
C ASP A 142 -13.30 -2.24 -43.65
N ALA A 143 -14.40 -1.53 -43.43
CA ALA A 143 -15.49 -2.00 -42.58
C ALA A 143 -16.30 -3.10 -43.28
N GLU A 144 -16.62 -2.91 -44.56
CA GLU A 144 -17.33 -3.92 -45.36
C GLU A 144 -16.55 -5.23 -45.46
N ALA A 145 -15.23 -5.15 -45.71
CA ALA A 145 -14.38 -6.33 -45.80
C ALA A 145 -14.17 -7.03 -44.45
N ALA A 146 -14.20 -6.29 -43.34
CA ALA A 146 -14.14 -6.88 -42.01
C ALA A 146 -15.44 -7.60 -41.62
N GLY A 147 -16.57 -7.18 -42.18
CA GLY A 147 -17.88 -7.73 -41.81
C GLY A 147 -18.30 -7.29 -40.41
N PRO A 148 -19.20 -8.04 -39.74
CA PRO A 148 -19.72 -7.69 -38.42
C PRO A 148 -18.63 -7.64 -37.35
N VAL A 149 -18.79 -6.79 -36.34
CA VAL A 149 -17.90 -6.70 -35.16
C VAL A 149 -18.69 -6.80 -33.87
N SER A 150 -18.04 -7.10 -32.75
CA SER A 150 -18.73 -7.10 -31.47
C SER A 150 -18.95 -5.68 -30.98
N GLY A 151 -20.15 -5.40 -30.48
CA GLY A 151 -20.50 -4.12 -29.87
C GLY A 151 -20.12 -4.01 -28.38
N GLU A 152 -19.68 -5.10 -27.76
CA GLU A 152 -19.54 -5.16 -26.31
C GLU A 152 -18.43 -4.22 -25.78
N SER A 153 -18.76 -3.48 -24.71
CA SER A 153 -17.87 -2.51 -24.05
C SER A 153 -17.29 -1.41 -24.97
N GLY A 154 -17.99 -1.09 -26.07
CA GLY A 154 -17.57 -0.05 -27.02
C GLY A 154 -18.14 1.33 -26.73
N PHE A 155 -17.37 2.37 -27.06
CA PHE A 155 -17.87 3.74 -27.20
C PHE A 155 -18.36 3.97 -28.63
N ILE A 156 -19.36 4.84 -28.79
CA ILE A 156 -19.88 5.26 -30.09
C ILE A 156 -19.58 6.73 -30.37
N TYR A 157 -19.29 7.02 -31.63
CA TYR A 157 -18.92 8.34 -32.12
C TYR A 157 -19.78 8.74 -33.31
N ASP A 158 -20.23 9.98 -33.29
CA ASP A 158 -20.99 10.64 -34.36
C ASP A 158 -20.07 11.59 -35.13
N GLY A 159 -20.31 11.76 -36.41
CA GLY A 159 -19.48 12.58 -37.30
C GLY A 159 -18.62 11.79 -38.29
N GLY A 160 -18.18 12.46 -39.35
CA GLY A 160 -17.48 11.83 -40.47
C GLY A 160 -18.30 10.69 -41.12
N THR A 161 -17.62 9.63 -41.54
CA THR A 161 -18.27 8.37 -41.93
C THR A 161 -18.30 7.43 -40.73
N SER A 162 -19.49 7.22 -40.15
CA SER A 162 -19.70 6.35 -38.99
C SER A 162 -20.25 4.98 -39.40
N CYS A 163 -19.62 3.92 -38.89
CA CYS A 163 -19.90 2.51 -39.16
C CYS A 163 -20.13 1.75 -37.84
N TYR A 164 -20.71 0.56 -37.91
CA TYR A 164 -21.01 -0.28 -36.75
C TYR A 164 -21.92 0.45 -35.75
N ARG A 165 -23.10 0.86 -36.22
CA ARG A 165 -24.07 1.62 -35.40
C ARG A 165 -25.04 0.68 -34.70
N PRO A 166 -25.26 0.81 -33.38
CA PRO A 166 -26.33 0.12 -32.71
C PRO A 166 -27.69 0.62 -33.23
N ALA A 167 -28.72 -0.22 -33.09
CA ALA A 167 -30.06 0.10 -33.56
C ALA A 167 -30.58 1.42 -32.96
N GLY A 168 -31.07 2.33 -33.81
CA GLY A 168 -31.59 3.63 -33.38
C GLY A 168 -30.53 4.71 -33.11
N SER A 169 -29.24 4.45 -33.37
CA SER A 169 -28.16 5.42 -33.24
C SER A 169 -27.62 5.86 -34.61
N ALA A 170 -27.29 7.15 -34.75
CA ALA A 170 -26.51 7.68 -35.87
C ALA A 170 -24.99 7.57 -35.62
N ALA A 171 -24.58 7.31 -34.38
CA ALA A 171 -23.21 7.10 -33.97
C ALA A 171 -22.84 5.61 -33.97
N GLY A 172 -21.56 5.31 -34.17
CA GLY A 172 -21.04 3.95 -34.34
C GLY A 172 -19.67 3.77 -33.73
N VAL A 173 -19.22 2.52 -33.66
CA VAL A 173 -17.93 2.15 -33.01
C VAL A 173 -16.73 2.57 -33.86
N LEU A 174 -16.91 2.73 -35.18
CA LEU A 174 -15.89 3.26 -36.07
C LEU A 174 -16.35 4.60 -36.64
N ALA A 175 -15.53 5.64 -36.55
CA ALA A 175 -15.76 6.92 -37.22
C ALA A 175 -14.52 7.36 -37.97
N VAL A 176 -14.68 7.84 -39.21
CA VAL A 176 -13.57 8.22 -40.09
C VAL A 176 -13.77 9.62 -40.67
N GLU A 177 -12.74 10.46 -40.57
CA GLU A 177 -12.70 11.84 -41.08
C GLU A 177 -11.52 12.04 -42.06
N GLY A 178 -11.63 13.06 -42.92
CA GLY A 178 -10.52 13.51 -43.77
C GLY A 178 -10.01 12.44 -44.74
N HIS A 179 -10.91 11.70 -45.39
CA HIS A 179 -10.57 10.59 -46.29
C HIS A 179 -9.71 9.49 -45.65
N GLY A 180 -9.89 9.24 -44.35
CA GLY A 180 -9.11 8.23 -43.62
C GLY A 180 -7.90 8.79 -42.90
N ARG A 181 -7.62 10.09 -42.99
CA ARG A 181 -6.55 10.73 -42.23
C ARG A 181 -6.75 10.56 -40.72
N LEU A 182 -7.98 10.63 -40.23
CA LEU A 182 -8.31 10.36 -38.83
C LEU A 182 -9.33 9.23 -38.75
N THR A 183 -9.00 8.19 -38.00
CA THR A 183 -9.86 7.04 -37.72
C THR A 183 -10.03 6.90 -36.20
N VAL A 184 -11.26 6.76 -35.75
CA VAL A 184 -11.59 6.55 -34.33
C VAL A 184 -12.17 5.15 -34.17
N LEU A 185 -11.55 4.35 -33.30
CA LEU A 185 -12.01 3.02 -32.91
C LEU A 185 -12.53 3.09 -31.47
N GLY A 186 -13.81 2.81 -31.27
CA GLY A 186 -14.44 2.95 -29.96
C GLY A 186 -14.27 1.78 -29.01
N SER A 187 -13.72 0.66 -29.47
CA SER A 187 -13.48 -0.52 -28.65
C SER A 187 -12.02 -0.95 -28.70
N THR A 188 -11.42 -1.13 -27.52
CA THR A 188 -10.12 -1.79 -27.38
C THR A 188 -10.20 -3.28 -27.73
N GLY A 189 -11.40 -3.88 -27.71
CA GLY A 189 -11.63 -5.28 -28.08
C GLY A 189 -11.29 -5.59 -29.54
N ILE A 190 -11.28 -4.59 -30.42
CA ILE A 190 -10.86 -4.73 -31.82
C ILE A 190 -9.35 -5.06 -31.92
N LEU A 191 -8.56 -4.64 -30.93
CA LEU A 191 -7.10 -4.73 -30.94
C LEU A 191 -6.54 -5.70 -29.89
N ASN A 192 -7.27 -5.94 -28.81
CA ASN A 192 -6.77 -6.71 -27.69
C ASN A 192 -6.73 -8.22 -27.98
N ASN A 193 -5.82 -8.93 -27.33
CA ASN A 193 -5.59 -10.35 -27.55
C ASN A 193 -6.81 -11.22 -27.22
N GLY A 194 -7.61 -10.81 -26.23
CA GLY A 194 -8.72 -11.60 -25.70
C GLY A 194 -9.96 -11.62 -26.58
N ARG A 195 -10.04 -10.72 -27.58
CA ARG A 195 -11.21 -10.55 -28.45
C ARG A 195 -10.86 -10.36 -29.92
N LEU A 196 -9.59 -10.53 -30.28
CA LEU A 196 -9.14 -10.30 -31.65
C LEU A 196 -9.81 -11.25 -32.65
N ASP A 197 -10.15 -12.46 -32.21
CA ASP A 197 -10.85 -13.49 -32.96
C ASP A 197 -12.39 -13.39 -32.90
N ASP A 198 -12.93 -12.38 -32.22
CA ASP A 198 -14.36 -12.09 -32.23
C ASP A 198 -14.76 -11.48 -33.57
N LEU A 199 -15.60 -12.19 -34.32
CA LEU A 199 -16.22 -11.71 -35.57
C LEU A 199 -15.16 -11.10 -36.52
N GLY A 200 -15.34 -9.84 -36.93
CA GLY A 200 -14.47 -9.11 -37.84
C GLY A 200 -13.34 -8.30 -37.17
N HIS A 201 -13.07 -8.44 -35.87
CA HIS A 201 -12.10 -7.60 -35.15
C HIS A 201 -10.70 -7.64 -35.77
N ALA A 202 -10.12 -8.83 -35.97
CA ALA A 202 -8.81 -8.97 -36.61
C ALA A 202 -8.77 -8.33 -38.00
N ALA A 203 -9.81 -8.57 -38.82
CA ALA A 203 -9.88 -8.03 -40.17
C ALA A 203 -9.94 -6.49 -40.14
N LEU A 204 -10.77 -5.91 -39.28
CA LEU A 204 -10.86 -4.46 -39.11
C LEU A 204 -9.53 -3.87 -38.63
N ALA A 205 -8.89 -4.48 -37.63
CA ALA A 205 -7.62 -4.03 -37.09
C ALA A 205 -6.49 -4.05 -38.13
N ILE A 206 -6.35 -5.15 -38.87
CA ILE A 206 -5.29 -5.30 -39.88
C ILE A 206 -5.51 -4.32 -41.04
N ARG A 207 -6.76 -4.11 -41.45
CA ARG A 207 -7.06 -3.20 -42.57
C ARG A 207 -6.93 -1.72 -42.21
N THR A 208 -7.27 -1.36 -40.98
CA THR A 208 -7.15 0.02 -40.49
C THR A 208 -5.70 0.41 -40.18
N LEU A 209 -4.90 -0.52 -39.65
CA LEU A 209 -3.52 -0.27 -39.22
C LEU A 209 -2.47 -0.66 -40.27
N GLY A 210 -2.82 -1.56 -41.19
CA GLY A 210 -1.90 -2.09 -42.20
C GLY A 210 -1.86 -1.31 -43.51
N THR A 211 -2.48 -0.14 -43.59
CA THR A 211 -2.43 0.72 -44.79
C THR A 211 -1.02 1.26 -45.07
N SER A 212 -0.23 1.52 -44.02
CA SER A 212 1.14 2.04 -44.12
C SER A 212 2.18 0.96 -43.76
N PRO A 213 3.39 1.02 -44.34
CA PRO A 213 4.48 0.11 -44.00
C PRO A 213 5.07 0.36 -42.61
N ASP A 214 4.97 1.59 -42.09
CA ASP A 214 5.46 1.99 -40.77
C ASP A 214 4.28 2.38 -39.87
N LEU A 215 4.17 1.71 -38.72
CA LEU A 215 3.13 1.94 -37.71
C LEU A 215 3.77 2.33 -36.39
N VAL A 216 3.56 3.57 -35.95
CA VAL A 216 3.97 4.05 -34.63
C VAL A 216 2.87 3.73 -33.64
N TRP A 217 3.16 2.85 -32.69
CA TRP A 217 2.24 2.40 -31.65
C TRP A 217 2.54 3.14 -30.36
N TYR A 218 1.79 4.22 -30.10
CA TYR A 218 2.06 5.12 -29.00
C TYR A 218 1.06 4.97 -27.86
N LEU A 219 1.59 4.62 -26.69
CA LEU A 219 0.88 4.52 -25.42
C LEU A 219 1.48 5.55 -24.45
N PRO A 220 0.90 6.76 -24.34
CA PRO A 220 1.43 7.79 -23.45
C PRO A 220 1.49 7.30 -21.99
N THR A 221 2.50 7.75 -21.27
CA THR A 221 2.74 7.39 -19.87
C THR A 221 2.83 8.62 -18.99
N ILE A 222 3.08 8.42 -17.69
CA ILE A 222 3.30 9.52 -16.76
C ILE A 222 4.53 10.37 -17.11
N GLU A 223 5.48 9.83 -17.88
CA GLU A 223 6.66 10.56 -18.36
C GLU A 223 6.29 11.66 -19.37
N ASP A 224 5.12 11.53 -20.00
CA ASP A 224 4.61 12.51 -20.97
C ASP A 224 3.88 13.68 -20.33
N LEU A 225 3.65 13.62 -19.02
CA LEU A 225 3.17 14.80 -18.30
C LEU A 225 4.27 15.85 -18.29
N GLU A 226 3.93 17.07 -18.73
CA GLU A 226 4.84 18.18 -18.58
C GLU A 226 5.14 18.41 -17.09
N THR A 227 6.38 18.13 -16.66
CA THR A 227 6.96 18.75 -15.47
C THR A 227 7.27 20.24 -15.68
N GLY A 228 6.75 20.84 -16.77
CA GLY A 228 7.04 22.18 -17.27
C GLY A 228 6.22 23.31 -16.63
N ALA A 229 5.16 23.01 -15.90
CA ALA A 229 4.74 23.90 -14.83
C ALA A 229 5.71 23.64 -13.66
N SER A 230 6.57 24.62 -13.35
CA SER A 230 7.41 24.65 -12.13
C SER A 230 6.76 23.80 -11.04
N PRO A 231 7.45 22.82 -10.42
CA PRO A 231 6.80 21.90 -9.48
C PRO A 231 6.00 22.74 -8.51
N GLN A 232 4.68 22.75 -8.70
CA GLN A 232 3.83 23.68 -7.97
C GLN A 232 4.06 23.29 -6.54
N THR A 233 4.74 24.19 -5.82
CA THR A 233 5.08 23.90 -4.43
C THR A 233 3.77 23.61 -3.72
N LEU A 234 3.79 22.77 -2.68
CA LEU A 234 2.56 22.43 -1.94
C LEU A 234 1.76 23.68 -1.51
N ASP A 235 2.39 24.87 -1.49
CA ASP A 235 1.82 26.19 -1.27
C ASP A 235 0.92 26.71 -2.42
N GLU A 236 1.18 26.35 -3.68
CA GLU A 236 0.38 26.75 -4.86
C GLU A 236 -0.86 25.88 -5.06
N LEU A 237 -0.81 24.60 -4.67
CA LEU A 237 -1.97 23.68 -4.73
C LEU A 237 -2.86 23.79 -3.48
N ALA A 238 -2.33 24.31 -2.38
CA ALA A 238 -3.07 24.45 -1.14
C ALA A 238 -4.01 25.66 -1.23
N PRO A 239 -5.29 25.53 -0.87
CA PRO A 239 -6.17 26.68 -0.76
C PRO A 239 -5.60 27.73 0.20
N ASP A 240 -5.87 29.02 -0.05
CA ASP A 240 -5.39 30.17 0.73
C ASP A 240 -5.61 30.08 2.25
N TRP A 241 -6.49 29.19 2.73
CA TRP A 241 -6.73 28.98 4.15
C TRP A 241 -5.66 28.11 4.84
N VAL A 242 -4.90 27.30 4.08
CA VAL A 242 -3.91 26.35 4.62
C VAL A 242 -2.73 27.06 5.26
N ARG A 243 -2.37 28.27 4.80
CA ARG A 243 -1.35 29.12 5.45
C ARG A 243 -1.68 29.45 6.91
N PHE A 244 -2.95 29.38 7.31
CA PHE A 244 -3.37 29.61 8.70
C PHE A 244 -3.33 28.33 9.55
N LEU A 245 -3.17 27.15 8.95
CA LEU A 245 -3.14 25.87 9.67
C LEU A 245 -1.93 25.78 10.62
N GLY A 246 -0.75 26.22 10.19
CA GLY A 246 0.46 26.24 11.01
C GLY A 246 0.31 27.08 12.29
N PRO A 247 -0.05 28.38 12.19
CA PRO A 247 -0.34 29.22 13.34
C PRO A 247 -1.45 28.65 14.24
N TRP A 248 -2.49 28.04 13.66
CA TRP A 248 -3.58 27.42 14.42
C TRP A 248 -3.12 26.20 15.21
N LEU A 249 -2.32 25.32 14.58
CA LEU A 249 -1.71 24.18 15.26
C LEU A 249 -0.74 24.62 16.36
N ALA A 250 0.02 25.69 16.14
CA ALA A 250 0.88 26.27 17.18
C ALA A 250 0.06 26.80 18.37
N LEU A 251 -1.07 27.45 18.12
CA LEU A 251 -1.99 27.93 19.15
C LEU A 251 -2.62 26.77 19.93
N VAL A 252 -3.08 25.72 19.24
CA VAL A 252 -3.61 24.50 19.87
C VAL A 252 -2.53 23.81 20.69
N ALA A 253 -1.31 23.68 20.18
CA ALA A 253 -0.18 23.12 20.91
C ALA A 253 0.17 23.94 22.15
N ALA A 254 0.20 25.27 22.05
CA ALA A 254 0.42 26.16 23.19
C ALA A 254 -0.70 26.04 24.24
N ALA A 255 -1.95 25.95 23.81
CA ALA A 255 -3.09 25.71 24.70
C ALA A 255 -2.99 24.34 25.38
N ALA A 256 -2.59 23.30 24.66
CA ALA A 256 -2.38 21.97 25.21
C ALA A 256 -1.22 21.93 26.22
N ILE A 257 -0.11 22.62 25.93
CA ILE A 257 1.02 22.78 26.86
C ILE A 257 0.58 23.58 28.08
N ALA A 258 -0.19 24.65 27.93
CA ALA A 258 -0.71 25.41 29.06
C ALA A 258 -1.67 24.57 29.91
N TRP A 259 -2.57 23.81 29.28
CA TRP A 259 -3.52 22.93 29.96
C TRP A 259 -2.81 21.80 30.71
N ARG A 260 -1.85 21.13 30.07
CA ARG A 260 -1.16 19.94 30.61
C ARG A 260 0.03 20.30 31.49
N GLY A 261 0.62 21.49 31.29
CA GLY A 261 1.70 22.07 32.09
C GLY A 261 1.20 22.82 33.33
N ARG A 262 -0.10 23.09 33.44
CA ARG A 262 -0.72 23.47 34.72
C ARG A 262 -0.63 22.28 35.67
N ARG A 263 0.45 22.24 36.44
CA ARG A 263 0.58 21.38 37.61
C ARG A 263 -0.68 21.58 38.47
N LEU A 264 -1.47 20.52 38.62
CA LEU A 264 -2.36 20.42 39.78
C LEU A 264 -1.44 20.60 40.99
N GLY A 265 -1.74 21.60 41.82
CA GLY A 265 -0.88 22.02 42.93
C GLY A 265 -0.58 20.88 43.90
N PRO A 266 0.21 21.13 44.97
CA PRO A 266 0.49 20.12 45.99
C PRO A 266 -0.83 19.47 46.41
N LEU A 267 -0.86 18.14 46.53
CA LEU A 267 -1.99 17.48 47.18
C LEU A 267 -2.19 18.19 48.51
N VAL A 268 -3.31 18.89 48.64
CA VAL A 268 -3.70 19.55 49.87
C VAL A 268 -3.66 18.46 50.93
N PHE A 269 -2.77 18.61 51.92
CA PHE A 269 -2.83 17.80 53.11
C PHE A 269 -4.10 18.24 53.82
N GLU A 270 -5.17 17.49 53.60
CA GLU A 270 -6.38 17.62 54.40
C GLU A 270 -5.96 17.35 55.85
N PRO A 271 -6.13 18.31 56.77
CA PRO A 271 -5.79 18.10 58.16
C PRO A 271 -6.71 16.99 58.68
N LEU A 272 -6.16 15.79 58.84
CA LEU A 272 -6.88 14.70 59.47
C LEU A 272 -7.26 15.18 60.88
N PRO A 273 -8.56 15.20 61.24
CA PRO A 273 -9.05 15.88 62.42
C PRO A 273 -8.64 15.21 63.75
N VAL A 274 -7.85 14.13 63.71
CA VAL A 274 -7.44 13.37 64.89
C VAL A 274 -5.97 12.98 64.77
N VAL A 275 -5.15 13.45 65.70
CA VAL A 275 -3.80 12.93 65.93
C VAL A 275 -3.95 11.54 66.56
N VAL A 276 -4.04 10.50 65.74
CA VAL A 276 -4.03 9.12 66.24
C VAL A 276 -2.61 8.81 66.68
N LYS A 277 -2.43 8.37 67.93
CA LYS A 277 -1.10 7.99 68.43
C LYS A 277 -0.59 6.83 67.57
N ALA A 278 0.68 6.86 67.16
CA ALA A 278 1.26 5.82 66.30
C ALA A 278 1.07 4.39 66.85
N VAL A 279 0.99 4.24 68.17
CA VAL A 279 0.66 2.98 68.86
C VAL A 279 -0.75 2.47 68.54
N GLU A 280 -1.76 3.36 68.49
CA GLU A 280 -3.15 2.98 68.23
C GLU A 280 -3.35 2.54 66.76
N THR A 281 -2.65 3.18 65.82
CA THR A 281 -2.67 2.77 64.41
C THR A 281 -1.97 1.43 64.19
N ALA A 282 -0.85 1.21 64.89
CA ALA A 282 -0.13 -0.06 64.84
C ALA A 282 -0.98 -1.20 65.43
N GLU A 283 -1.62 -0.98 66.57
CA GLU A 283 -2.50 -1.95 67.21
C GLU A 283 -3.75 -2.23 66.36
N GLY A 284 -4.39 -1.19 65.82
CA GLY A 284 -5.54 -1.34 64.92
C GLY A 284 -5.20 -2.15 63.67
N ARG A 285 -4.04 -1.88 63.04
CA ARG A 285 -3.57 -2.65 61.88
C ARG A 285 -3.19 -4.08 62.23
N ALA A 286 -2.63 -4.32 63.42
CA ALA A 286 -2.35 -5.68 63.90
C ALA A 286 -3.64 -6.47 64.14
N ARG A 287 -4.68 -5.86 64.73
CA ARG A 287 -6.01 -6.48 64.91
C ARG A 287 -6.65 -6.81 63.57
N LEU A 288 -6.59 -5.91 62.58
CA LEU A 288 -7.09 -6.20 61.23
C LEU A 288 -6.38 -7.39 60.57
N TYR A 289 -5.07 -7.53 60.73
CA TYR A 289 -4.34 -8.70 60.22
C TYR A 289 -4.69 -9.99 60.96
N HIS A 290 -4.98 -9.91 62.26
CA HIS A 290 -5.44 -11.05 63.04
C HIS A 290 -6.86 -11.47 62.65
N ASP A 291 -7.80 -10.54 62.59
CA ASP A 291 -9.21 -10.79 62.24
C ASP A 291 -9.35 -11.40 60.84
N SER A 292 -8.51 -10.95 59.89
CA SER A 292 -8.46 -11.48 58.52
C SER A 292 -7.55 -12.70 58.34
N ARG A 293 -6.88 -13.17 59.41
CA ARG A 293 -5.89 -14.27 59.38
C ARG A 293 -4.79 -14.09 58.31
N ALA A 294 -4.38 -12.85 58.07
CA ALA A 294 -3.44 -12.47 57.01
C ALA A 294 -1.97 -12.66 57.43
N VAL A 295 -1.57 -13.90 57.73
CA VAL A 295 -0.22 -14.25 58.23
C VAL A 295 0.88 -13.87 57.24
N ASP A 296 0.68 -14.13 55.95
CA ASP A 296 1.67 -13.83 54.89
C ASP A 296 1.90 -12.31 54.75
N GLN A 297 0.82 -11.53 54.77
CA GLN A 297 0.89 -10.08 54.68
C GLN A 297 1.59 -9.46 55.90
N ALA A 298 1.32 -9.97 57.10
CA ALA A 298 2.00 -9.53 58.31
C ALA A 298 3.49 -9.87 58.27
N ARG A 299 3.84 -11.07 57.77
CA ARG A 299 5.20 -11.54 57.57
C ARG A 299 6.00 -10.65 56.60
N ASP A 300 5.43 -10.34 55.45
CA ASP A 300 6.11 -9.51 54.44
C ASP A 300 6.35 -8.08 54.94
N ASN A 301 5.38 -7.51 55.68
CA ASN A 301 5.54 -6.20 56.31
C ASN A 301 6.64 -6.20 57.40
N LEU A 302 6.68 -7.23 58.25
CA LEU A 302 7.73 -7.37 59.27
C LEU A 302 9.11 -7.54 58.63
N ARG A 303 9.23 -8.37 57.58
CA ARG A 303 10.47 -8.56 56.82
C ARG A 303 10.94 -7.27 56.18
N ALA A 304 10.06 -6.59 55.45
CA ALA A 304 10.38 -5.34 54.78
C ALA A 304 10.82 -4.26 55.78
N GLY A 305 10.07 -4.09 56.88
CA GLY A 305 10.43 -3.14 57.94
C GLY A 305 11.79 -3.44 58.58
N THR A 306 12.09 -4.71 58.82
CA THR A 306 13.39 -5.15 59.38
C THR A 306 14.54 -4.84 58.42
N LEU A 307 14.39 -5.18 57.13
CA LEU A 307 15.41 -4.90 56.11
C LEU A 307 15.67 -3.39 55.94
N VAL A 308 14.63 -2.56 55.99
CA VAL A 308 14.77 -1.09 55.92
C VAL A 308 15.50 -0.54 57.13
N ARG A 309 15.21 -1.03 58.34
CA ARG A 309 15.92 -0.58 59.56
C ARG A 309 17.38 -1.03 59.58
N LEU A 310 17.64 -2.28 59.18
CA LEU A 310 19.01 -2.81 59.07
C LEU A 310 19.81 -2.07 57.98
N SER A 311 19.23 -1.80 56.81
CA SER A 311 19.92 -1.08 55.74
C SER A 311 20.27 0.36 56.14
N GLY A 312 19.36 1.03 56.86
CA GLY A 312 19.60 2.36 57.41
C GLY A 312 20.72 2.37 58.46
N HIS A 313 20.73 1.40 59.37
CA HIS A 313 21.75 1.33 60.42
C HIS A 313 23.14 0.94 59.88
N LEU A 314 23.21 -0.04 58.98
CA LEU A 314 24.45 -0.54 58.37
C LEU A 314 24.93 0.29 57.17
N ARG A 315 24.18 1.34 56.79
CA ARG A 315 24.48 2.27 55.67
C ARG A 315 24.77 1.58 54.34
N VAL A 316 24.02 0.52 54.01
CA VAL A 316 24.22 -0.31 52.79
C VAL A 316 23.73 0.39 51.50
N GLY A 317 23.01 1.51 51.63
CA GLY A 317 22.51 2.32 50.50
C GLY A 317 21.05 2.01 50.13
N ALA A 318 20.35 2.99 49.56
CA ALA A 318 18.90 2.90 49.31
C ALA A 318 18.51 1.90 48.20
N ALA A 319 19.46 1.49 47.35
CA ALA A 319 19.26 0.51 46.28
C ALA A 319 19.74 -0.91 46.66
N ALA A 320 20.08 -1.16 47.93
CA ALA A 320 20.61 -2.43 48.37
C ALA A 320 19.57 -3.55 48.29
N THR A 321 19.96 -4.71 47.77
CA THR A 321 19.10 -5.90 47.76
C THR A 321 19.01 -6.53 49.15
N ALA A 322 17.95 -7.31 49.40
CA ALA A 322 17.76 -8.00 50.67
C ALA A 322 18.99 -8.86 51.07
N ASP A 323 19.60 -9.54 50.11
CA ASP A 323 20.79 -10.36 50.34
C ASP A 323 22.02 -9.52 50.71
N GLN A 324 22.17 -8.33 50.13
CA GLN A 324 23.25 -7.41 50.49
C GLN A 324 23.11 -6.90 51.93
N VAL A 325 21.88 -6.62 52.38
CA VAL A 325 21.59 -6.22 53.76
C VAL A 325 21.87 -7.37 54.73
N VAL A 326 21.44 -8.60 54.40
CA VAL A 326 21.71 -9.80 55.21
C VAL A 326 23.22 -10.08 55.31
N ASN A 327 23.96 -9.98 54.20
CA ASN A 327 25.41 -10.16 54.20
C ASN A 327 26.13 -9.07 54.99
N ALA A 328 25.64 -7.84 54.96
CA ALA A 328 26.17 -6.75 55.78
C ALA A 328 25.93 -7.03 57.27
N ALA A 329 24.74 -7.48 57.66
CA ALA A 329 24.42 -7.84 59.04
C ALA A 329 25.28 -9.02 59.55
N ALA A 330 25.49 -10.04 58.70
CA ALA A 330 26.34 -11.19 59.03
C ALA A 330 27.79 -10.78 59.30
N ARG A 331 28.36 -9.92 58.45
CA ARG A 331 29.70 -9.36 58.66
C ARG A 331 29.79 -8.52 59.93
N HIS A 332 28.76 -7.70 60.21
CA HIS A 332 28.70 -6.87 61.41
C HIS A 332 28.63 -7.70 62.70
N LEU A 333 27.88 -8.81 62.70
CA LEU A 333 27.73 -9.70 63.87
C LEU A 333 28.80 -10.80 63.97
N GLY A 334 29.59 -11.04 62.93
CA GLY A 334 30.54 -12.16 62.90
C GLY A 334 29.85 -13.54 62.91
N GLN A 335 28.59 -13.60 62.45
CA GLN A 335 27.79 -14.82 62.35
C GLN A 335 27.75 -15.34 60.91
N PRO A 336 27.48 -16.64 60.69
CA PRO A 336 27.30 -17.19 59.35
C PRO A 336 26.13 -16.54 58.61
N ALA A 337 26.36 -16.03 57.39
CA ALA A 337 25.31 -15.38 56.58
C ALA A 337 24.10 -16.29 56.30
N ARG A 338 24.32 -17.61 56.24
CA ARG A 338 23.24 -18.60 56.08
C ARG A 338 22.22 -18.53 57.22
N GLN A 339 22.66 -18.39 58.47
CA GLN A 339 21.76 -18.37 59.63
C GLN A 339 20.86 -17.13 59.62
N ILE A 340 21.41 -15.96 59.28
CA ILE A 340 20.63 -14.72 59.17
C ILE A 340 19.71 -14.77 57.94
N HIS A 341 20.17 -15.35 56.83
CA HIS A 341 19.35 -15.52 55.64
C HIS A 341 18.15 -16.46 55.89
N GLU A 342 18.37 -17.59 56.55
CA GLU A 342 17.32 -18.53 56.95
C GLU A 342 16.31 -17.86 57.89
N LEU A 343 16.79 -17.10 58.88
CA LEU A 343 15.93 -16.36 59.80
C LEU A 343 15.09 -15.30 59.05
N VAL A 344 15.69 -14.45 58.21
CA VAL A 344 14.98 -13.37 57.52
C VAL A 344 13.98 -13.88 56.47
N ASN A 345 14.24 -15.05 55.86
CA ASN A 345 13.41 -15.63 54.80
C ASN A 345 12.49 -16.76 55.27
N GLU A 346 12.37 -16.99 56.58
CA GLU A 346 11.43 -17.95 57.12
C GLU A 346 9.98 -17.61 56.76
N HIS A 347 9.14 -18.64 56.56
CA HIS A 347 7.72 -18.50 56.28
C HIS A 347 6.87 -19.12 57.42
N PRO A 348 6.58 -18.37 58.49
CA PRO A 348 5.68 -18.82 59.55
C PRO A 348 4.29 -19.17 59.00
N ARG A 349 3.83 -20.40 59.24
CA ARG A 349 2.48 -20.86 58.81
C ARG A 349 1.40 -20.69 59.88
N THR A 350 1.79 -20.30 61.09
CA THR A 350 0.88 -20.14 62.24
C THR A 350 1.14 -18.80 62.93
N GLU A 351 0.10 -18.22 63.51
CA GLU A 351 0.20 -16.94 64.24
C GLU A 351 1.20 -17.03 65.41
N ALA A 352 1.18 -18.14 66.16
CA ALA A 352 2.13 -18.37 67.24
C ALA A 352 3.59 -18.37 66.75
N ARG A 353 3.86 -18.98 65.59
CA ARG A 353 5.21 -18.95 64.99
C ARG A 353 5.57 -17.55 64.49
N LEU A 354 4.62 -16.82 63.90
CA LEU A 354 4.83 -15.44 63.44
C LEU A 354 5.25 -14.51 64.59
N VAL A 355 4.62 -14.65 65.77
CA VAL A 355 4.98 -13.88 66.97
C VAL A 355 6.35 -14.28 67.52
N ALA A 356 6.69 -15.57 67.51
CA ALA A 356 8.03 -16.01 67.89
C ALA A 356 9.10 -15.45 66.93
N TRP A 357 8.83 -15.51 65.62
CA TRP A 357 9.71 -15.02 64.58
C TRP A 357 9.90 -13.49 64.62
N SER A 358 8.86 -12.72 64.91
CA SER A 358 8.99 -11.27 65.06
C SER A 358 9.90 -10.88 66.23
N ARG A 359 9.91 -11.66 67.32
CA ARG A 359 10.86 -11.48 68.43
C ARG A 359 12.29 -11.84 68.04
N GLU A 360 12.48 -12.88 67.23
CA GLU A 360 13.79 -13.25 66.70
C GLU A 360 14.35 -12.15 65.77
N LEU A 361 13.51 -11.54 64.93
CA LEU A 361 13.89 -10.39 64.11
C LEU A 361 14.22 -9.15 64.95
N ASP A 362 13.44 -8.85 65.98
CA ASP A 362 13.72 -7.74 66.90
C ASP A 362 15.03 -7.95 67.69
N ASN A 363 15.31 -9.19 68.10
CA ASN A 363 16.58 -9.54 68.73
C ASN A 363 17.76 -9.35 67.76
N LEU A 364 17.63 -9.78 66.51
CA LEU A 364 18.63 -9.53 65.47
C LEU A 364 18.90 -8.03 65.30
N GLU A 365 17.85 -7.20 65.22
CA GLU A 365 18.00 -5.74 65.14
C GLU A 365 18.71 -5.15 66.35
N LYS A 366 18.40 -5.62 67.56
CA LYS A 366 19.05 -5.18 68.80
C LYS A 366 20.52 -5.58 68.85
N GLU A 367 20.86 -6.79 68.42
CA GLU A 367 22.24 -7.25 68.34
C GLU A 367 23.06 -6.40 67.37
N VAL A 368 22.49 -6.08 66.20
CA VAL A 368 23.14 -5.20 65.20
C VAL A 368 23.35 -3.80 65.74
N LYS A 369 22.38 -3.24 66.48
CA LYS A 369 22.46 -1.87 67.04
C LYS A 369 23.39 -1.75 68.25
N ARG A 370 23.62 -2.84 69.00
CA ARG A 370 24.41 -2.82 70.24
C ARG A 370 25.92 -2.90 69.97
N ARG A 371 26.32 -3.51 68.86
CA ARG A 371 27.71 -3.70 68.47
C ARG A 371 28.15 -2.58 67.54
#